data_AF-A0A2V7VEE8-F1
#
_entry.id   AF-A0A2V7VEE8-F1
#
_cell.length_a   1.000
_cell.length_b   1.000
_cell.length_c   1.000
_cell.angle_alpha   90.00
_cell.angle_beta   90.00
_cell.angle_gamma   90.00
#
_symmetry.space_group_name_H-M   'P 1'
#
loop_
_entity.id
_entity.type
_entity.pdbx_description
1 polymer ?
#
loop_
_entity_poly.entity_id
_entity_poly.type
_entity_poly.pdbx_seq_one_letter_code
_entity_poly.pdbx_strand_id
1 'polypeptide(L)'
;MALAWLRRALPATLLVVMGALLVLSSLHKRLAYDEFDNLAYGYRFLDRGPGAPMRGQRMPVLLLNALGCAREGCRQDAVDASEWALMKVRLPTMLFTLLLGGLVYRWGREALGESGARAALWLYAFNPSFLAHGNKVTSDVPAAFFTAASVYFFWKLGRRPTVLSLLLCAGATAGALLSKYTSLLLLPVFALLLVSRGLDPPPETPRDRSAVVRTVGAAAAFLLLVVVAVNAAYLFRGSFRAWHDYTWESHAFRAHDLDGLPIPLPRVFVQGLDYSSYLQEHVDVGRGLNYVRGRLSAHGVWYAFPLMILLKTPLAF
;
A
#
# COMPACT_ATOMS: atom_id res chain seq x y z
N MET A 1 -25.91 32.76 0.28
CA MET A 1 -24.91 32.41 1.32
C MET A 1 -25.01 30.95 1.79
N ALA A 2 -26.20 30.44 2.15
CA ALA A 2 -26.37 29.06 2.63
C ALA A 2 -25.83 27.97 1.68
N LEU A 3 -26.11 28.05 0.37
CA LEU A 3 -25.64 27.08 -0.61
C LEU A 3 -24.10 27.02 -0.74
N ALA A 4 -23.42 28.15 -0.55
CA ALA A 4 -21.96 28.23 -0.61
C ALA A 4 -21.31 27.62 0.65
N TRP A 5 -21.95 27.79 1.80
CA TRP A 5 -21.52 27.18 3.06
C TRP A 5 -21.68 25.65 3.01
N LEU A 6 -22.83 25.16 2.55
CA LEU A 6 -23.07 23.73 2.32
C LEU A 6 -22.03 23.10 1.40
N ARG A 7 -21.68 23.75 0.29
CA ARG A 7 -20.66 23.26 -0.66
C ARG A 7 -19.26 23.18 -0.06
N ARG A 8 -18.92 24.06 0.89
CA ARG A 8 -17.63 24.06 1.59
C ARG A 8 -17.58 23.02 2.71
N ALA A 9 -18.69 22.79 3.40
CA ALA A 9 -18.78 21.81 4.49
C ALA A 9 -18.86 20.36 3.98
N LEU A 10 -19.45 20.14 2.80
CA LEU A 10 -19.75 18.82 2.25
C LEU A 10 -18.58 17.80 2.29
N PRO A 11 -17.32 18.14 1.92
CA PRO A 11 -16.23 17.17 2.00
C PRO A 11 -15.94 16.69 3.42
N ALA A 12 -15.97 17.59 4.40
CA ALA A 12 -15.80 17.24 5.79
C ALA A 12 -16.98 16.39 6.29
N THR A 13 -18.20 16.75 5.92
CA THR A 13 -19.40 15.97 6.25
C THR A 13 -19.32 14.55 5.68
N LEU A 14 -18.91 14.37 4.42
CA LEU A 14 -18.77 13.04 3.81
C LEU A 14 -17.73 12.17 4.53
N LEU A 15 -16.60 12.74 4.93
CA LEU A 15 -15.59 12.01 5.70
C LEU A 15 -16.07 11.65 7.11
N VAL A 16 -16.82 12.54 7.77
CA VAL A 16 -17.44 12.26 9.07
C VAL A 16 -18.48 11.13 8.95
N VAL A 17 -19.33 11.17 7.92
CA VAL A 17 -20.30 10.10 7.65
C VAL A 17 -19.59 8.77 7.39
N MET A 18 -18.55 8.77 6.55
CA MET A 18 -17.76 7.56 6.29
C MET A 18 -17.13 7.02 7.58
N GLY A 19 -16.56 7.90 8.42
CA GLY A 19 -16.00 7.52 9.72
C GLY A 19 -17.04 6.88 10.64
N ALA A 20 -18.24 7.46 10.73
CA ALA A 20 -19.34 6.89 11.49
C ALA A 20 -19.76 5.51 10.96
N LEU A 21 -19.85 5.34 9.64
CA LEU A 21 -20.15 4.05 9.02
C LEU A 21 -19.08 2.99 9.31
N LEU A 22 -17.79 3.36 9.27
CA LEU A 22 -16.68 2.45 9.60
C LEU A 22 -16.73 1.99 11.06
N VAL A 23 -17.01 2.93 11.98
CA VAL A 23 -17.19 2.65 13.41
C VAL A 23 -18.37 1.71 13.61
N LEU A 24 -19.56 2.08 13.11
CA LEU A 24 -20.78 1.27 13.24
C LEU A 24 -20.61 -0.13 12.64
N SER A 25 -19.94 -0.25 11.49
CA SER A 25 -19.64 -1.53 10.83
C SER A 25 -18.63 -2.38 11.61
N SER A 26 -17.79 -1.76 12.46
CA SER A 26 -16.79 -2.44 13.26
C SER A 26 -17.36 -2.93 14.59
N LEU A 27 -18.29 -2.16 15.18
CA LEU A 27 -19.08 -2.60 16.32
C LEU A 27 -19.79 -3.90 15.93
N HIS A 28 -19.91 -4.84 16.85
CA HIS A 28 -20.55 -6.15 16.64
C HIS A 28 -19.84 -7.16 15.71
N LYS A 29 -18.64 -6.87 15.16
CA LYS A 29 -17.87 -7.84 14.33
C LYS A 29 -16.58 -8.26 15.02
N ARG A 30 -16.49 -9.54 15.40
CA ARG A 30 -15.25 -10.20 15.84
C ARG A 30 -14.15 -10.11 14.77
N LEU A 31 -12.91 -10.41 15.15
CA LEU A 31 -11.80 -10.51 14.21
C LEU A 31 -12.08 -11.60 13.15
N ALA A 32 -11.87 -11.26 11.88
CA ALA A 32 -11.78 -12.27 10.83
C ALA A 32 -10.53 -13.13 11.02
N TYR A 33 -10.50 -14.30 10.37
CA TYR A 33 -9.44 -15.30 10.55
C TYR A 33 -8.04 -14.75 10.27
N ASP A 34 -7.90 -13.81 9.33
CA ASP A 34 -6.63 -13.19 8.93
C ASP A 34 -6.29 -11.95 9.76
N GLU A 35 -7.29 -11.28 10.37
CA GLU A 35 -7.08 -10.07 11.18
C GLU A 35 -6.21 -10.35 12.42
N PHE A 36 -6.49 -11.44 13.15
CA PHE A 36 -5.68 -11.80 14.32
C PHE A 36 -4.24 -12.10 13.94
N ASP A 37 -4.06 -12.79 12.82
CA ASP A 37 -2.78 -13.21 12.29
C ASP A 37 -1.90 -12.00 11.88
N ASN A 38 -2.55 -10.99 11.28
CA ASN A 38 -1.95 -9.68 10.98
C ASN A 38 -1.59 -8.90 12.24
N LEU A 39 -2.48 -8.90 13.23
CA LEU A 39 -2.28 -8.25 14.51
C LEU A 39 -1.12 -8.88 15.30
N ALA A 40 -1.07 -10.21 15.35
CA ALA A 40 -0.02 -10.98 16.00
C ALA A 40 1.35 -10.75 15.35
N TYR A 41 1.40 -10.59 14.02
CA TYR A 41 2.63 -10.16 13.35
C TYR A 41 3.06 -8.76 13.78
N GLY A 42 2.15 -7.78 13.76
CA GLY A 42 2.44 -6.42 14.19
C GLY A 42 2.95 -6.36 15.64
N TYR A 43 2.33 -7.14 16.54
CA TYR A 43 2.75 -7.22 17.94
C TYR A 43 4.12 -7.86 18.11
N ARG A 44 4.42 -8.98 17.43
CA ARG A 44 5.77 -9.59 17.46
C ARG A 44 6.84 -8.64 16.94
N PHE A 45 6.51 -7.83 15.92
CA PHE A 45 7.41 -6.83 15.40
C PHE A 45 7.70 -5.75 16.45
N LEU A 46 6.69 -5.30 17.23
CA LEU A 46 6.89 -4.37 18.35
C LEU A 46 7.75 -4.98 19.46
N ASP A 47 7.43 -6.21 19.88
CA ASP A 47 8.02 -6.88 21.03
C ASP A 47 9.48 -7.32 20.78
N ARG A 48 9.76 -7.90 19.60
CA ARG A 48 11.06 -8.54 19.29
C ARG A 48 11.83 -7.86 18.17
N GLY A 49 11.21 -6.89 17.52
CA GLY A 49 11.73 -6.25 16.31
C GLY A 49 11.44 -7.04 15.03
N PRO A 50 12.04 -6.63 13.90
CA PRO A 50 11.76 -7.23 12.61
C PRO A 50 12.20 -8.69 12.55
N GLY A 51 11.23 -9.56 12.28
CA GLY A 51 11.43 -11.00 12.11
C GLY A 51 10.61 -11.52 10.94
N ALA A 52 10.99 -12.70 10.43
CA ALA A 52 10.25 -13.36 9.36
C ALA A 52 8.80 -13.62 9.82
N PRO A 53 7.79 -13.28 9.00
CA PRO A 53 6.40 -13.56 9.33
C PRO A 53 6.14 -15.06 9.44
N MET A 54 5.39 -15.50 10.45
CA MET A 54 4.87 -16.87 10.53
C MET A 54 3.98 -17.13 9.30
N ARG A 55 4.40 -18.01 8.38
CA ARG A 55 3.65 -18.47 7.20
C ARG A 55 2.88 -17.34 6.49
N GLY A 56 3.57 -16.35 5.90
CA GLY A 56 2.83 -15.30 5.20
C GLY A 56 3.64 -14.16 4.61
N GLN A 57 2.92 -13.27 3.94
CA GLN A 57 3.44 -12.06 3.30
C GLN A 57 3.05 -10.81 4.11
N ARG A 58 3.17 -10.89 5.44
CA ARG A 58 2.72 -9.81 6.36
C ARG A 58 3.72 -8.66 6.41
N MET A 59 3.19 -7.48 6.70
CA MET A 59 3.82 -6.20 6.38
C MET A 59 3.97 -5.34 7.63
N PRO A 60 5.09 -4.61 7.80
CA PRO A 60 5.35 -3.79 8.97
C PRO A 60 4.28 -2.74 9.28
N VAL A 61 3.52 -2.29 8.27
CA VAL A 61 2.42 -1.33 8.49
C VAL A 61 1.40 -1.80 9.55
N LEU A 62 1.25 -3.12 9.70
CA LEU A 62 0.35 -3.75 10.68
C LEU A 62 0.76 -3.51 12.14
N LEU A 63 2.00 -3.07 12.37
CA LEU A 63 2.48 -2.61 13.67
C LEU A 63 1.61 -1.48 14.23
N LEU A 64 1.10 -0.61 13.36
CA LEU A 64 0.21 0.48 13.76
C LEU A 64 -1.07 -0.05 14.40
N ASN A 65 -1.67 -1.09 13.84
CA ASN A 65 -2.83 -1.77 14.41
C ASN A 65 -2.51 -2.42 15.76
N ALA A 66 -1.33 -3.04 15.88
CA ALA A 66 -0.89 -3.68 17.12
C ALA A 66 -0.69 -2.69 18.29
N LEU A 67 -0.43 -1.40 18.03
CA LEU A 67 -0.36 -0.38 19.08
C LEU A 67 -1.65 -0.32 19.92
N GLY A 68 -2.81 -0.64 19.34
CA GLY A 68 -4.09 -0.65 20.04
C GLY A 68 -4.22 -1.70 21.15
N CYS A 69 -3.37 -2.74 21.15
CA CYS A 69 -3.37 -3.83 22.11
C CYS A 69 -1.99 -4.14 22.71
N ALA A 70 -0.95 -3.36 22.37
CA ALA A 70 0.44 -3.65 22.72
C ALA A 70 0.66 -3.78 24.25
N ARG A 71 -0.05 -2.98 25.06
CA ARG A 71 0.04 -3.04 26.53
C ARG A 71 -0.54 -4.33 27.12
N GLU A 72 -1.45 -4.99 26.41
CA GLU A 72 -2.20 -6.17 26.84
C GLU A 72 -1.65 -7.47 26.18
N GLY A 73 -0.56 -7.35 25.43
CA GLY A 73 0.07 -8.47 24.73
C GLY A 73 -0.66 -8.95 23.46
N CYS A 74 -1.67 -8.21 22.99
CA CYS A 74 -2.45 -8.53 21.79
C CYS A 74 -2.97 -9.98 21.71
N ARG A 75 -3.38 -10.57 22.84
CA ARG A 75 -3.99 -11.91 22.87
C ARG A 75 -5.38 -11.87 22.22
N GLN A 76 -5.75 -12.90 21.46
CA GLN A 76 -6.99 -12.92 20.68
C GLN A 76 -8.23 -12.78 21.58
N ASP A 77 -8.26 -13.54 22.68
CA ASP A 77 -9.32 -13.52 23.69
C ASP A 77 -9.51 -12.12 24.29
N ALA A 78 -8.41 -11.42 24.58
CA ALA A 78 -8.46 -10.05 25.10
C ALA A 78 -8.98 -9.04 24.08
N VAL A 79 -8.61 -9.16 22.81
CA VAL A 79 -9.07 -8.25 21.75
C VAL A 79 -10.54 -8.49 21.41
N ASP A 80 -10.98 -9.75 21.37
CA ASP A 80 -12.39 -10.10 21.12
C ASP A 80 -13.29 -9.89 22.35
N ALA A 81 -12.74 -9.61 23.55
CA ALA A 81 -13.50 -9.45 24.79
C ALA A 81 -14.39 -8.20 24.82
N SER A 82 -14.06 -7.16 24.06
CA SER A 82 -14.86 -5.93 24.03
C SER A 82 -14.83 -5.25 22.67
N GLU A 83 -15.94 -4.60 22.32
CA GLU A 83 -16.03 -3.78 21.11
C GLU A 83 -15.01 -2.64 21.09
N TRP A 84 -14.70 -2.11 22.28
CA TRP A 84 -13.68 -1.08 22.42
C TRP A 84 -12.27 -1.60 22.12
N ALA A 85 -11.93 -2.82 22.55
CA ALA A 85 -10.65 -3.44 22.21
C ALA A 85 -10.52 -3.68 20.69
N LEU A 86 -11.59 -4.16 20.05
CA LEU A 86 -11.67 -4.28 18.59
C LEU A 86 -11.50 -2.92 17.88
N MET A 87 -12.14 -1.88 18.40
CA MET A 87 -12.04 -0.52 17.86
C MET A 87 -10.60 -0.01 17.91
N LYS A 88 -9.91 -0.17 19.04
CA LYS A 88 -8.50 0.27 19.22
C LYS A 88 -7.58 -0.31 18.15
N VAL A 89 -7.69 -1.60 17.86
CA VAL A 89 -6.82 -2.28 16.89
C VAL A 89 -7.20 -1.98 15.43
N ARG A 90 -8.44 -1.59 15.15
CA ARG A 90 -8.93 -1.24 13.80
C ARG A 90 -8.79 0.25 13.45
N LEU A 91 -8.63 1.12 14.45
CA LEU A 91 -8.53 2.57 14.30
C LEU A 91 -7.46 3.01 13.27
N PRO A 92 -6.26 2.39 13.21
CA PRO A 92 -5.26 2.78 12.21
C PRO A 92 -5.72 2.52 10.77
N THR A 93 -6.38 1.39 10.50
CA THR A 93 -6.95 1.11 9.16
C THR A 93 -8.01 2.15 8.82
N MET A 94 -8.92 2.45 9.75
CA MET A 94 -9.96 3.46 9.55
C MET A 94 -9.36 4.84 9.25
N LEU A 95 -8.29 5.20 9.95
CA LEU A 95 -7.57 6.45 9.70
C LEU A 95 -7.00 6.47 8.27
N PHE A 96 -6.37 5.39 7.80
CA PHE A 96 -5.91 5.30 6.41
C PHE A 96 -7.06 5.39 5.41
N THR A 97 -8.23 4.81 5.71
CA THR A 97 -9.43 4.96 4.88
C THR A 97 -9.85 6.43 4.76
N LEU A 98 -9.88 7.18 5.86
CA LEU A 98 -10.27 8.59 5.86
C LEU A 98 -9.20 9.46 5.19
N LEU A 99 -7.92 9.19 5.42
CA LEU A 99 -6.80 9.88 4.77
C LEU A 99 -6.82 9.67 3.26
N LEU A 100 -7.14 8.46 2.78
CA LEU A 100 -7.33 8.19 1.36
C LEU A 100 -8.52 8.96 0.80
N GLY A 101 -9.64 9.07 1.52
CA GLY A 101 -10.75 9.93 1.10
C GLY A 101 -10.34 11.40 0.99
N GLY A 102 -9.60 11.91 1.97
CA GLY A 102 -9.03 13.26 1.93
C GLY A 102 -8.09 13.48 0.73
N LEU A 103 -7.27 12.46 0.41
CA LEU A 103 -6.38 12.48 -0.75
C LEU A 103 -7.16 12.46 -2.07
N VAL A 104 -8.20 11.61 -2.19
CA VAL A 104 -9.09 11.56 -3.36
C VAL A 104 -9.72 12.92 -3.62
N TYR A 105 -10.25 13.56 -2.57
CA TYR A 105 -10.81 14.91 -2.70
C TYR A 105 -9.72 15.92 -3.10
N ARG A 106 -8.56 15.92 -2.43
CA ARG A 106 -7.48 16.87 -2.72
C ARG A 106 -6.97 16.75 -4.15
N TRP A 107 -6.67 15.53 -4.59
CA TRP A 107 -6.20 15.28 -5.94
C TRP A 107 -7.29 15.58 -6.97
N GLY A 108 -8.53 15.16 -6.69
CA GLY A 108 -9.69 15.47 -7.52
C GLY A 108 -9.90 16.97 -7.73
N ARG A 109 -9.67 17.81 -6.71
CA ARG A 109 -9.78 19.28 -6.85
C ARG A 109 -8.74 19.84 -7.82
N GLU A 110 -7.51 19.35 -7.72
CA GLU A 110 -6.40 19.83 -8.55
C GLU A 110 -6.47 19.32 -10.00
N ALA A 111 -7.18 18.20 -10.23
CA ALA A 111 -7.31 17.56 -11.55
C ALA A 111 -8.63 17.89 -12.27
N LEU A 112 -9.75 17.89 -11.54
CA LEU A 112 -11.12 17.98 -12.08
C LEU A 112 -11.89 19.20 -11.55
N GLY A 113 -11.26 20.03 -10.72
CA GLY A 113 -11.91 21.15 -10.04
C GLY A 113 -12.82 20.73 -8.89
N GLU A 114 -13.50 21.71 -8.30
CA GLU A 114 -14.30 21.55 -7.08
C GLU A 114 -15.43 20.53 -7.20
N SER A 115 -16.19 20.55 -8.30
CA SER A 115 -17.34 19.68 -8.49
C SER A 115 -16.91 18.22 -8.74
N GLY A 116 -15.90 18.01 -9.58
CA GLY A 116 -15.34 16.68 -9.83
C GLY A 116 -14.76 16.06 -8.56
N ALA A 117 -14.10 16.86 -7.73
CA ALA A 117 -13.57 16.39 -6.45
C ALA A 117 -14.65 15.91 -5.48
N ARG A 118 -15.75 16.66 -5.35
CA ARG A 118 -16.88 16.27 -4.50
C ARG A 118 -17.54 14.99 -4.99
N ALA A 119 -17.73 14.86 -6.31
CA ALA A 119 -18.27 13.64 -6.91
C ALA A 119 -17.34 12.44 -6.64
N ALA A 120 -16.03 12.61 -6.84
CA ALA A 120 -15.05 11.56 -6.55
C ALA A 120 -15.03 11.15 -5.07
N LEU A 121 -15.09 12.13 -4.15
CA LEU A 121 -15.16 11.85 -2.72
C LEU A 121 -16.46 11.13 -2.33
N TRP A 122 -17.59 11.52 -2.92
CA TRP A 122 -18.87 10.86 -2.69
C TRP A 122 -18.80 9.39 -3.15
N LEU A 123 -18.31 9.13 -4.37
CA LEU A 123 -18.14 7.77 -4.89
C LEU A 123 -17.22 6.93 -4.01
N TYR A 124 -16.18 7.54 -3.44
CA TYR A 124 -15.28 6.87 -2.52
C TYR A 124 -15.93 6.59 -1.15
N ALA A 125 -16.60 7.58 -0.56
CA ALA A 125 -17.19 7.48 0.78
C ALA A 125 -18.28 6.41 0.86
N PHE A 126 -19.02 6.19 -0.24
CA PHE A 126 -20.05 5.16 -0.36
C PHE A 126 -19.58 3.91 -1.13
N ASN A 127 -18.28 3.79 -1.39
CA ASN A 127 -17.75 2.58 -2.03
C ASN A 127 -17.83 1.38 -1.07
N PRO A 128 -18.54 0.29 -1.44
CA PRO A 128 -18.75 -0.83 -0.54
C PRO A 128 -17.46 -1.60 -0.22
N SER A 129 -16.45 -1.61 -1.10
CA SER A 129 -15.17 -2.25 -0.81
C SER A 129 -14.42 -1.51 0.30
N PHE A 130 -14.38 -0.17 0.25
CA PHE A 130 -13.74 0.62 1.30
C PHE A 130 -14.54 0.61 2.61
N LEU A 131 -15.88 0.55 2.57
CA LEU A 131 -16.69 0.40 3.78
C LEU A 131 -16.56 -1.00 4.41
N ALA A 132 -16.35 -2.05 3.60
CA ALA A 132 -16.18 -3.42 4.08
C ALA A 132 -14.77 -3.70 4.64
N HIS A 133 -13.73 -3.15 4.00
CA HIS A 133 -12.33 -3.41 4.35
C HIS A 133 -11.67 -2.29 5.15
N GLY A 134 -12.25 -1.08 5.16
CA GLY A 134 -11.69 0.10 5.84
C GLY A 134 -11.63 0.01 7.36
N ASN A 135 -12.30 -0.98 7.94
CA ASN A 135 -12.26 -1.27 9.36
C ASN A 135 -11.65 -2.64 9.68
N LYS A 136 -10.90 -3.24 8.76
CA LYS A 136 -10.26 -4.55 8.96
C LYS A 136 -8.77 -4.41 9.25
N VAL A 137 -8.23 -5.25 10.14
CA VAL A 137 -6.79 -5.29 10.43
C VAL A 137 -6.06 -5.99 9.29
N THR A 138 -5.98 -5.32 8.14
CA THR A 138 -5.25 -5.77 6.94
C THR A 138 -4.38 -4.64 6.39
N SER A 139 -3.41 -4.99 5.56
CA SER A 139 -2.50 -4.01 4.96
C SER A 139 -3.01 -3.44 3.63
N ASP A 140 -4.19 -3.87 3.16
CA ASP A 140 -4.72 -3.50 1.85
C ASP A 140 -5.10 -2.03 1.74
N VAL A 141 -5.78 -1.48 2.75
CA VAL A 141 -6.19 -0.07 2.76
C VAL A 141 -5.00 0.87 2.97
N PRO A 142 -4.05 0.60 3.90
CA PRO A 142 -2.79 1.33 3.95
C PRO A 142 -2.03 1.28 2.61
N ALA A 143 -1.97 0.11 1.96
CA ALA A 143 -1.34 -0.03 0.64
C ALA A 143 -2.06 0.82 -0.42
N ALA A 144 -3.39 0.85 -0.45
CA ALA A 144 -4.15 1.69 -1.35
C ALA A 144 -3.87 3.18 -1.12
N PHE A 145 -3.85 3.62 0.15
CA PHE A 145 -3.51 5.00 0.52
C PHE A 145 -2.12 5.40 0.03
N PHE A 146 -1.09 4.64 0.42
CA PHE A 146 0.28 4.98 0.08
C PHE A 146 0.55 4.86 -1.42
N THR A 147 -0.05 3.89 -2.11
CA THR A 147 0.02 3.77 -3.57
C THR A 147 -0.59 5.01 -4.23
N ALA A 148 -1.80 5.42 -3.85
CA ALA A 148 -2.43 6.63 -4.39
C ALA A 148 -1.60 7.89 -4.07
N ALA A 149 -1.08 8.01 -2.85
CA ALA A 149 -0.24 9.14 -2.44
C ALA A 149 1.06 9.20 -3.25
N SER A 150 1.69 8.05 -3.50
CA SER A 150 2.93 7.98 -4.30
C SER A 150 2.70 8.47 -5.73
N VAL A 151 1.61 8.05 -6.38
CA VAL A 151 1.25 8.49 -7.73
C VAL A 151 0.85 9.97 -7.72
N TYR A 152 0.11 10.43 -6.70
CA TYR A 152 -0.24 11.85 -6.57
C TYR A 152 1.01 12.74 -6.47
N PHE A 153 1.97 12.40 -5.59
CA PHE A 153 3.18 13.20 -5.45
C PHE A 153 4.13 13.07 -6.66
N PHE A 154 4.15 11.92 -7.33
CA PHE A 154 4.82 11.76 -8.62
C PHE A 154 4.20 12.68 -9.68
N TRP A 155 2.87 12.76 -9.73
CA TRP A 155 2.16 13.70 -10.59
C TRP A 155 2.48 15.17 -10.24
N LYS A 156 2.59 15.51 -8.95
CA LYS A 156 3.03 16.84 -8.50
C LYS A 156 4.46 17.15 -8.93
N LEU A 157 5.39 16.20 -8.81
CA LEU A 157 6.77 16.32 -9.29
C LEU A 157 6.81 16.65 -10.79
N GLY A 158 5.99 15.97 -11.59
CA GLY A 158 5.88 16.23 -13.02
C GLY A 158 5.30 17.60 -13.40
N ARG A 159 4.58 18.28 -12.48
CA ARG A 159 4.04 19.63 -12.70
C ARG A 159 4.97 20.72 -12.17
N ARG A 160 5.42 20.58 -10.93
CA ARG A 160 6.32 21.50 -10.24
C ARG A 160 7.28 20.68 -9.37
N PRO A 161 8.49 20.38 -9.86
CA PRO A 161 9.46 19.61 -9.10
C PRO A 161 9.93 20.44 -7.90
N THR A 162 9.71 19.92 -6.69
CA THR A 162 10.17 20.53 -5.44
C THR A 162 10.79 19.46 -4.56
N VAL A 163 11.72 19.84 -3.68
CA VAL A 163 12.32 18.90 -2.72
C VAL A 163 11.23 18.26 -1.84
N LEU A 164 10.23 19.04 -1.41
CA LEU A 164 9.12 18.53 -0.61
C LEU A 164 8.29 17.47 -1.38
N SER A 165 7.96 17.71 -2.65
CA SER A 165 7.22 16.70 -3.44
C SER A 165 8.06 15.44 -3.69
N LEU A 166 9.38 15.55 -3.81
CA LEU A 166 10.29 14.41 -3.90
C LEU A 166 10.29 13.58 -2.61
N LEU A 167 10.46 14.23 -1.46
CA LEU A 167 10.44 13.58 -0.15
C LEU A 167 9.09 12.90 0.13
N LEU A 168 7.98 13.57 -0.16
CA LEU A 168 6.63 13.01 0.00
C LEU A 168 6.37 11.85 -0.96
N CYS A 169 6.86 11.92 -2.21
CA CYS A 169 6.75 10.82 -3.17
C CYS A 169 7.55 9.60 -2.72
N ALA A 170 8.80 9.80 -2.28
CA ALA A 170 9.66 8.72 -1.79
C ALA A 170 9.08 8.10 -0.50
N GLY A 171 8.66 8.92 0.45
CA GLY A 171 8.02 8.46 1.69
C GLY A 171 6.72 7.69 1.44
N ALA A 172 5.87 8.16 0.53
CA ALA A 172 4.65 7.45 0.16
C ALA A 172 4.95 6.13 -0.57
N THR A 173 5.96 6.09 -1.44
CA THR A 173 6.38 4.86 -2.13
C THR A 173 6.94 3.83 -1.13
N ALA A 174 7.77 4.28 -0.18
CA ALA A 174 8.26 3.43 0.90
C ALA A 174 7.09 2.91 1.77
N GLY A 175 6.13 3.77 2.12
CA GLY A 175 4.91 3.36 2.82
C GLY A 175 4.11 2.29 2.06
N ALA A 176 4.05 2.38 0.73
CA ALA A 176 3.37 1.39 -0.11
C ALA A 176 4.11 0.04 -0.06
N LEU A 177 5.44 0.05 -0.22
CA LEU A 177 6.29 -1.15 -0.11
C LEU A 177 6.22 -1.79 1.27
N LEU A 178 6.12 -0.98 2.34
CA LEU A 178 5.95 -1.43 3.72
C LEU A 178 4.53 -1.91 4.03
N SER A 179 3.60 -1.77 3.08
CA SER A 179 2.21 -2.23 3.18
C SER A 179 1.91 -3.41 2.26
N LYS A 180 2.60 -3.57 1.13
CA LYS A 180 2.40 -4.68 0.20
C LYS A 180 3.59 -4.88 -0.75
N TYR A 181 4.06 -6.13 -0.92
CA TYR A 181 5.14 -6.46 -1.86
C TYR A 181 4.77 -6.10 -3.30
N THR A 182 3.51 -6.27 -3.69
CA THR A 182 3.03 -5.93 -5.04
C THR A 182 3.16 -4.45 -5.38
N SER A 183 3.34 -3.57 -4.39
CA SER A 183 3.63 -2.15 -4.63
C SER A 183 5.01 -1.91 -5.27
N LEU A 184 5.86 -2.93 -5.41
CA LEU A 184 7.04 -2.87 -6.28
C LEU A 184 6.69 -2.51 -7.73
N LEU A 185 5.47 -2.81 -8.17
CA LEU A 185 4.95 -2.40 -9.48
C LEU A 185 4.87 -0.87 -9.66
N LEU A 186 4.97 -0.07 -8.59
CA LEU A 186 5.07 1.38 -8.70
C LEU A 186 6.32 1.83 -9.48
N LEU A 187 7.44 1.10 -9.37
CA LEU A 187 8.67 1.45 -10.10
C LEU A 187 8.48 1.40 -11.62
N PRO A 188 8.02 0.29 -12.23
CA PRO A 188 7.73 0.27 -13.65
C PRO A 188 6.58 1.20 -14.04
N VAL A 189 5.59 1.45 -13.17
CA VAL A 189 4.54 2.45 -13.41
C VAL A 189 5.13 3.86 -13.51
N PHE A 190 6.02 4.25 -12.60
CA PHE A 190 6.70 5.55 -12.66
C PHE A 190 7.61 5.67 -13.89
N ALA A 191 8.33 4.60 -14.24
CA ALA A 191 9.10 4.56 -15.47
C ALA A 191 8.22 4.78 -16.71
N LEU A 192 7.08 4.09 -16.79
CA LEU A 192 6.12 4.25 -17.90
C LEU A 192 5.54 5.67 -17.95
N LEU A 193 5.15 6.24 -16.79
CA LEU A 193 4.63 7.61 -16.70
C LEU A 193 5.68 8.69 -17.01
N LEU A 194 6.97 8.37 -16.83
CA LEU A 194 8.08 9.24 -17.21
C LEU A 194 8.33 9.15 -18.73
N VAL A 195 8.33 7.94 -19.28
CA VAL A 195 8.47 7.70 -20.72
C VAL A 195 7.30 8.35 -21.47
N SER A 196 6.06 8.19 -21.00
CA SER A 196 4.89 8.77 -21.65
C SER A 196 4.95 10.30 -21.76
N ARG A 197 5.56 10.98 -20.77
CA ARG A 197 5.83 12.43 -20.83
C ARG A 197 6.96 12.79 -21.78
N GLY A 198 7.94 11.89 -21.94
CA GLY A 198 9.04 12.07 -22.87
C GLY A 198 8.66 11.84 -24.34
N LEU A 199 7.49 11.24 -24.59
CA LEU A 199 6.91 11.06 -25.93
C LEU A 199 6.11 12.28 -26.41
N ASP A 200 5.78 13.22 -25.53
CA ASP A 200 5.21 14.51 -25.94
C ASP A 200 6.23 15.21 -26.86
N PRO A 201 5.80 15.76 -28.02
CA PRO A 201 6.71 16.39 -28.96
C PRO A 201 7.51 17.46 -28.22
N PRO A 202 8.86 17.37 -28.20
CA PRO A 202 9.66 18.32 -27.47
C PRO A 202 9.38 19.71 -28.05
N PRO A 203 9.31 20.77 -27.22
CA PRO A 203 9.45 22.12 -27.75
C PRO A 203 10.74 22.18 -28.58
N GLU A 204 10.81 23.05 -29.60
CA GLU A 204 11.93 23.19 -30.56
C GLU A 204 13.31 23.48 -29.93
N THR A 205 13.44 23.43 -28.61
CA THR A 205 14.66 23.63 -27.87
C THR A 205 15.53 22.37 -27.86
N PRO A 206 16.86 22.49 -28.08
CA PRO A 206 17.79 21.39 -27.94
C PRO A 206 17.65 20.70 -26.57
N ARG A 207 17.71 19.36 -26.57
CA ARG A 207 17.66 18.57 -25.33
C ARG A 207 18.86 18.93 -24.45
N ASP A 208 18.61 19.74 -23.43
CA ASP A 208 19.63 20.19 -22.50
C ASP A 208 20.18 19.01 -21.68
N ARG A 209 21.49 18.73 -21.82
CA ARG A 209 22.19 17.69 -21.05
C ARG A 209 22.00 17.90 -19.53
N SER A 210 21.89 19.15 -19.08
CA SER A 210 21.67 19.48 -17.68
C SER A 210 20.32 18.94 -17.16
N ALA A 211 19.29 18.90 -18.01
CA ALA A 211 17.97 18.40 -17.66
C ALA A 211 17.94 16.87 -17.50
N VAL A 212 18.73 16.15 -18.30
CA VAL A 212 18.89 14.69 -18.19
C VAL A 212 19.61 14.35 -16.88
N VAL A 213 20.75 15.01 -16.61
CA VAL A 213 21.52 14.80 -15.37
C VAL A 213 20.66 15.09 -14.13
N ARG A 214 19.87 16.17 -14.16
CA ARG A 214 18.95 16.50 -13.06
C ARG A 214 17.86 15.44 -12.85
N THR A 215 17.29 14.91 -13.93
CA THR A 215 16.27 13.86 -13.86
C THR A 215 16.85 12.55 -13.32
N VAL A 216 18.03 12.14 -13.80
CA VAL A 216 18.74 10.96 -13.31
C VAL A 216 19.13 11.14 -11.84
N GLY A 217 19.65 12.32 -11.47
CA GLY A 217 19.97 12.65 -10.08
C GLY A 217 18.75 12.61 -9.16
N ALA A 218 17.60 13.14 -9.60
CA ALA A 218 16.35 13.07 -8.85
C ALA A 218 15.82 11.63 -8.72
N ALA A 219 15.94 10.81 -9.76
CA ALA A 219 15.57 9.39 -9.72
C ALA A 219 16.47 8.60 -8.76
N ALA A 220 17.79 8.84 -8.80
CA ALA A 220 18.74 8.23 -7.88
C ALA A 220 18.47 8.65 -6.43
N ALA A 221 18.23 9.94 -6.18
CA ALA A 221 17.86 10.45 -4.86
C ALA A 221 16.52 9.84 -4.38
N PHE A 222 15.53 9.73 -5.26
CA PHE A 222 14.26 9.05 -4.96
C PHE A 222 14.48 7.60 -4.53
N LEU A 223 15.22 6.82 -5.33
CA LEU A 223 15.51 5.42 -5.04
C LEU A 223 16.27 5.27 -3.71
N LEU A 224 17.28 6.11 -3.49
CA LEU A 224 18.04 6.14 -2.24
C LEU A 224 17.13 6.43 -1.04
N LEU A 225 16.26 7.43 -1.14
CA LEU A 225 15.30 7.78 -0.07
C LEU A 225 14.34 6.63 0.23
N VAL A 226 13.81 5.96 -0.80
CA VAL A 226 12.93 4.80 -0.64
C VAL A 226 13.67 3.66 0.04
N VAL A 227 14.88 3.33 -0.42
CA VAL A 227 15.72 2.28 0.15
C VAL A 227 16.03 2.60 1.62
N VAL A 228 16.47 3.82 1.94
CA VAL A 228 16.77 4.24 3.31
C VAL A 228 15.52 4.16 4.19
N ALA A 229 14.37 4.62 3.71
CA ALA A 229 13.12 4.58 4.47
C ALA A 229 12.64 3.15 4.76
N VAL A 230 12.72 2.26 3.77
CA VAL A 230 12.42 0.83 3.97
C VAL A 230 13.39 0.22 4.97
N ASN A 231 14.69 0.48 4.84
CA ASN A 231 15.67 -0.02 5.81
C ASN A 231 15.44 0.50 7.22
N ALA A 232 15.15 1.79 7.38
CA ALA A 232 14.84 2.40 8.66
C ALA A 232 13.62 1.76 9.33
N ALA A 233 12.56 1.45 8.57
CA ALA A 233 11.37 0.77 9.09
C ALA A 233 11.66 -0.64 9.61
N TYR A 234 12.70 -1.31 9.09
CA TYR A 234 13.22 -2.59 9.57
C TYR A 234 14.45 -2.42 10.48
N LEU A 235 14.70 -1.23 11.01
CA LEU A 235 15.81 -0.92 11.93
C LEU A 235 17.19 -1.31 11.36
N PHE A 236 17.35 -1.30 10.03
CA PHE A 236 18.53 -1.75 9.30
C PHE A 236 18.96 -3.21 9.61
N ARG A 237 18.06 -4.04 10.16
CA ARG A 237 18.40 -5.42 10.54
C ARG A 237 18.58 -6.30 9.30
N GLY A 238 19.81 -6.78 9.10
CA GLY A 238 20.17 -7.69 8.01
C GLY A 238 20.16 -7.01 6.63
N SER A 239 20.32 -5.69 6.58
CA SER A 239 20.57 -4.94 5.36
C SER A 239 22.01 -5.17 4.87
N PHE A 240 22.25 -5.00 3.58
CA PHE A 240 23.57 -5.17 2.95
C PHE A 240 24.17 -6.57 3.12
N ARG A 241 23.30 -7.58 3.22
CA ARG A 241 23.70 -8.97 3.33
C ARG A 241 24.04 -9.55 1.95
N ALA A 242 25.00 -10.47 1.88
CA ALA A 242 25.37 -11.12 0.62
C ALA A 242 24.28 -12.09 0.16
N TRP A 243 24.21 -12.38 -1.15
CA TRP A 243 23.19 -13.24 -1.74
C TRP A 243 23.21 -14.67 -1.17
N HIS A 244 24.39 -15.28 -1.04
CA HIS A 244 24.57 -16.63 -0.49
C HIS A 244 24.22 -16.78 0.99
N ASP A 245 24.15 -15.68 1.75
CA ASP A 245 23.80 -15.74 3.17
C ASP A 245 22.29 -15.96 3.40
N TYR A 246 21.48 -15.91 2.34
CA TYR A 246 20.04 -16.16 2.38
C TYR A 246 19.75 -17.63 2.12
N THR A 247 18.78 -18.15 2.84
CA THR A 247 18.15 -19.44 2.55
C THR A 247 16.96 -19.20 1.62
N TRP A 248 17.15 -19.45 0.33
CA TRP A 248 16.12 -19.24 -0.70
C TRP A 248 15.14 -20.42 -0.78
N GLU A 249 13.85 -20.13 -0.77
CA GLU A 249 12.77 -21.12 -0.90
C GLU A 249 12.32 -21.28 -2.36
N SER A 250 12.19 -20.19 -3.11
CA SER A 250 11.71 -20.25 -4.50
C SER A 250 12.79 -20.74 -5.47
N HIS A 251 12.36 -21.36 -6.56
CA HIS A 251 13.24 -21.66 -7.69
C HIS A 251 13.72 -20.36 -8.36
N ALA A 252 12.84 -19.38 -8.52
CA ALA A 252 13.19 -18.09 -9.15
C ALA A 252 14.38 -17.41 -8.48
N PHE A 253 14.46 -17.39 -7.14
CA PHE A 253 15.61 -16.83 -6.44
C PHE A 253 16.81 -17.79 -6.46
N ARG A 254 16.63 -19.10 -6.23
CA ARG A 254 17.74 -20.08 -6.29
C ARG A 254 18.47 -20.13 -7.64
N ALA A 255 17.77 -19.84 -8.74
CA ALA A 255 18.34 -19.88 -10.08
C ALA A 255 19.24 -18.68 -10.42
N HIS A 256 19.25 -17.64 -9.58
CA HIS A 256 20.10 -16.48 -9.76
C HIS A 256 21.30 -16.53 -8.81
N ASP A 257 22.40 -15.97 -9.28
CA ASP A 257 23.56 -15.69 -8.47
C ASP A 257 23.91 -14.20 -8.62
N LEU A 258 23.67 -13.45 -7.55
CA LEU A 258 23.98 -12.02 -7.47
C LEU A 258 25.19 -11.78 -6.56
N ASP A 259 26.09 -12.75 -6.47
CA ASP A 259 27.35 -12.63 -5.75
C ASP A 259 28.21 -11.51 -6.37
N GLY A 260 28.42 -10.45 -5.59
CA GLY A 260 29.21 -9.29 -6.01
C GLY A 260 28.68 -7.95 -5.48
N LEU A 261 27.40 -7.86 -5.14
CA LEU A 261 26.84 -6.65 -4.52
C LEU A 261 25.99 -6.99 -3.28
N PRO A 262 26.26 -6.40 -2.11
CA PRO A 262 25.41 -6.59 -0.94
C PRO A 262 24.00 -6.05 -1.22
N ILE A 263 22.97 -6.82 -0.86
CA ILE A 263 21.58 -6.44 -1.13
C ILE A 263 21.21 -5.26 -0.22
N PRO A 264 20.89 -4.07 -0.75
CA PRO A 264 20.67 -2.86 0.04
C PRO A 264 19.28 -2.82 0.69
N LEU A 265 18.67 -3.97 0.97
CA LEU A 265 17.33 -4.10 1.54
C LEU A 265 17.36 -4.97 2.80
N PRO A 266 16.42 -4.79 3.74
CA PRO A 266 16.35 -5.60 4.94
C PRO A 266 16.16 -7.07 4.64
N ARG A 267 16.87 -7.94 5.36
CA ARG A 267 16.76 -9.39 5.22
C ARG A 267 15.31 -9.90 5.18
N VAL A 268 14.49 -9.45 6.13
CA VAL A 268 13.09 -9.90 6.27
C VAL A 268 12.26 -9.51 5.04
N PHE A 269 12.48 -8.31 4.49
CA PHE A 269 11.78 -7.86 3.29
C PHE A 269 12.15 -8.70 2.08
N VAL A 270 13.45 -8.98 1.90
CA VAL A 270 13.97 -9.80 0.79
C VAL A 270 13.45 -11.24 0.89
N GLN A 271 13.51 -11.86 2.08
CA GLN A 271 12.95 -13.21 2.29
C GLN A 271 11.44 -13.25 2.07
N GLY A 272 10.72 -12.18 2.38
CA GLY A 272 9.29 -12.09 2.08
C GLY A 272 8.97 -12.00 0.59
N LEU A 273 9.86 -11.40 -0.22
CA LEU A 273 9.75 -11.43 -1.68
C LEU A 273 9.98 -12.84 -2.23
N ASP A 274 11.04 -13.52 -1.75
CA ASP A 274 11.32 -14.91 -2.12
C ASP A 274 10.16 -15.84 -1.73
N TYR A 275 9.66 -15.74 -0.49
CA TYR A 275 8.48 -16.50 -0.06
C TYR A 275 7.24 -16.17 -0.91
N SER A 276 7.10 -14.91 -1.36
CA SER A 276 6.02 -14.55 -2.28
C SER A 276 6.14 -15.22 -3.64
N SER A 277 7.37 -15.37 -4.16
CA SER A 277 7.65 -16.12 -5.39
C SER A 277 7.41 -17.61 -5.17
N TYR A 278 7.86 -18.17 -4.04
CA TYR A 278 7.67 -19.57 -3.69
C TYR A 278 6.18 -19.96 -3.68
N LEU A 279 5.32 -19.11 -3.11
CA LEU A 279 3.86 -19.33 -3.12
C LEU A 279 3.23 -19.25 -4.52
N GLN A 280 3.84 -18.53 -5.46
CA GLN A 280 3.37 -18.50 -6.86
C GLN A 280 3.79 -19.75 -7.63
N GLU A 281 4.94 -20.33 -7.28
CA GLU A 281 5.42 -21.60 -7.84
C GLU A 281 4.65 -22.81 -7.28
N HIS A 282 4.27 -22.76 -6.00
CA HIS A 282 3.61 -23.85 -5.26
C HIS A 282 2.15 -23.49 -4.94
N VAL A 283 1.32 -23.54 -5.98
CA VAL A 283 -0.10 -23.13 -5.95
C VAL A 283 -0.93 -23.98 -4.97
N ASP A 284 -0.50 -25.22 -4.76
CA ASP A 284 -1.03 -26.20 -3.81
C ASP A 284 -0.79 -25.81 -2.35
N VAL A 285 0.32 -25.14 -2.05
CA VAL A 285 0.67 -24.65 -0.69
C VAL A 285 0.10 -23.25 -0.42
N GLY A 286 -0.01 -22.40 -1.44
CA GLY A 286 -0.31 -20.98 -1.29
C GLY A 286 -1.78 -20.63 -1.06
N ARG A 287 -2.58 -20.59 -2.13
CA ARG A 287 -3.94 -20.02 -2.12
C ARG A 287 -5.00 -20.87 -2.84
N GLY A 288 -4.62 -22.02 -3.39
CA GLY A 288 -5.49 -22.87 -4.19
C GLY A 288 -5.63 -22.40 -5.63
N LEU A 289 -6.45 -23.10 -6.41
CA LEU A 289 -6.61 -22.90 -7.84
C LEU A 289 -7.39 -21.61 -8.16
N ASN A 290 -6.93 -20.86 -9.17
CA ASN A 290 -7.67 -19.72 -9.71
C ASN A 290 -8.96 -20.21 -10.36
N TYR A 291 -10.11 -19.73 -9.87
CA TYR A 291 -11.41 -20.04 -10.49
C TYR A 291 -11.85 -18.91 -11.42
N VAL A 292 -11.97 -19.22 -12.72
CA VAL A 292 -12.44 -18.28 -13.74
C VAL A 292 -13.40 -19.00 -14.70
N ARG A 293 -14.64 -18.50 -14.81
CA ARG A 293 -15.68 -19.01 -15.74
C ARG A 293 -15.90 -20.54 -15.65
N GLY A 294 -16.04 -21.09 -14.44
CA GLY A 294 -16.29 -22.53 -14.28
C GLY A 294 -15.04 -23.40 -14.33
N ARG A 295 -13.85 -22.84 -14.53
CA ARG A 295 -12.59 -23.58 -14.63
C ARG A 295 -11.67 -23.21 -13.48
N LEU A 296 -11.09 -24.24 -12.87
CA LEU A 296 -9.98 -24.12 -11.93
C LEU A 296 -8.66 -24.14 -12.73
N SER A 297 -7.74 -23.24 -12.41
CA SER A 297 -6.42 -23.15 -13.05
C SER A 297 -5.35 -23.02 -11.99
N ALA A 298 -4.28 -23.81 -12.13
CA ALA A 298 -3.07 -23.64 -11.32
C ALA A 298 -2.25 -22.41 -11.76
N HIS A 299 -2.45 -21.91 -12.98
CA HIS A 299 -1.67 -20.81 -13.52
C HIS A 299 -2.43 -19.48 -13.48
N GLY A 300 -1.69 -18.39 -13.64
CA GLY A 300 -2.27 -17.06 -13.80
C GLY A 300 -3.08 -16.96 -15.08
N VAL A 301 -4.34 -16.52 -14.98
CA VAL A 301 -5.20 -16.26 -16.13
C VAL A 301 -5.23 -14.75 -16.37
N TRP A 302 -4.64 -14.28 -17.47
CA TRP A 302 -4.41 -12.85 -17.71
C TRP A 302 -5.70 -12.01 -17.67
N TYR A 303 -6.83 -12.56 -18.15
CA TYR A 303 -8.12 -11.86 -18.18
C TYR A 303 -8.92 -11.98 -16.87
N ALA A 304 -8.43 -12.72 -15.86
CA ALA A 304 -9.15 -12.93 -14.60
C ALA A 304 -9.41 -11.60 -13.88
N PHE A 305 -8.38 -10.76 -13.72
CA PHE A 305 -8.52 -9.47 -13.02
C PHE A 305 -9.42 -8.48 -13.77
N PRO A 306 -9.25 -8.23 -15.09
CA PRO A 306 -10.20 -7.42 -15.85
C PRO A 306 -11.65 -7.90 -15.71
N LEU A 307 -11.87 -9.21 -15.79
CA LEU A 307 -13.20 -9.80 -15.65
C LEU A 307 -13.77 -9.61 -14.24
N MET A 308 -12.95 -9.79 -13.20
CA MET A 308 -13.37 -9.52 -11.82
C MET A 308 -13.69 -8.03 -11.61
N ILE A 309 -12.95 -7.11 -12.23
CA ILE A 309 -13.27 -5.68 -12.14
C ILE A 309 -14.66 -5.43 -12.74
N LEU A 310 -14.94 -5.96 -13.93
CA LEU A 310 -16.22 -5.75 -14.61
C LEU A 310 -17.41 -6.43 -13.93
N LEU A 311 -17.23 -7.63 -13.37
CA LEU A 311 -18.33 -8.45 -12.83
C LEU A 311 -18.48 -8.39 -11.31
N LYS A 312 -17.40 -8.08 -10.58
CA LYS A 312 -17.38 -8.12 -9.10
C LYS A 312 -17.19 -6.77 -8.44
N THR A 313 -16.88 -5.70 -9.18
CA THR A 313 -16.80 -4.36 -8.59
C THR A 313 -18.22 -3.79 -8.50
N PRO A 314 -18.75 -3.55 -7.29
CA PRO A 314 -20.06 -2.91 -7.16
C PRO A 314 -19.95 -1.46 -7.63
N LEU A 315 -21.02 -0.94 -8.25
CA LEU A 315 -21.13 0.50 -8.47
C LEU A 315 -21.19 1.20 -7.12
N ALA A 316 -20.52 2.35 -7.00
CA ALA A 316 -20.73 3.23 -5.85
C ALA A 316 -22.11 3.88 -5.99
N PHE A 317 -22.91 3.83 -4.91
CA PHE A 317 -24.31 4.28 -4.85
C PHE A 317 -24.50 5.50 -3.96
#